data_AF-A0A3M1SV69-F1
#
_entry.id   AF-A0A3M1SV69-F1
#
_cell.length_a   1.000
_cell.length_b   1.000
_cell.length_c   1.000
_cell.angle_alpha   90.00
_cell.angle_beta   90.00
_cell.angle_gamma   90.00
#
_symmetry.space_group_name_H-M   'P 1'
#
loop_
_entity.id
_entity.type
_entity.pdbx_description
1 polymer ?
#
loop_
_entity_poly.entity_id
_entity_poly.type
_entity_poly.pdbx_seq_one_letter_code
_entity_poly.pdbx_strand_id
1 'polypeptide(L)'
;MPPSKHLEKARAAVKKKNFEYAAELYLLHLKMHPGDVEARRECRSAERAMKKLKGSGGFMAKARAKKLELQAQAIRVNKKDPERTMLQCEELLKQDPDVVVALLRLGEAASYANHNEVAIFAFEDALGIDRENKEALRLLGRVQEGTGNLEKALKCFQRLNKIDPRDKEALDKIKRIPAAITSKGYEEGSKKGGFKGLIDKEEAQKLEAQSQRVRTPEQALARIEDIKKTKLAEDPKDVKAMRLIAELYVKAELPEKAIETCNQALAIDPNDYLVSELRGDLMLQRYQDALKKLKAAYAKSKDPAIKQKYAKVQKEQRNFEIEEYRRRAEAHPTEPGHNLPLGKALYEMGRIDEAIQALQKAKQDSRRKTQASYYLGQCFIKKKLLKMALKELDAARAELYEMDEQKKDITYLIGRIYEGAKKTEKARAEYEKIAEVDFNYKDVTARIESMSGDL
;
A
#
# COMPACT_ATOMS: atom_id res chain seq x y z
N MET A 1 27.57 32.31 26.54
CA MET A 1 27.59 33.61 25.86
C MET A 1 26.67 34.56 26.61
N PRO A 2 27.03 35.83 26.84
CA PRO A 2 26.12 36.79 27.45
C PRO A 2 24.83 36.89 26.62
N PRO A 3 23.65 37.05 27.24
CA PRO A 3 22.40 37.22 26.52
C PRO A 3 22.54 38.40 25.55
N SER A 4 22.07 38.23 24.31
CA SER A 4 22.13 39.33 23.35
C SER A 4 21.44 40.56 23.96
N LYS A 5 21.96 41.77 23.71
CA LYS A 5 21.37 43.04 24.19
C LYS A 5 19.87 43.16 23.88
N HIS A 6 19.37 42.42 22.87
CA HIS A 6 17.95 42.31 22.53
C HIS A 6 17.14 41.49 23.54
N LEU A 7 17.67 40.38 24.06
CA LEU A 7 16.99 39.49 24.99
C LEU A 7 16.75 40.16 26.36
N GLU A 8 17.76 40.86 26.90
CA GLU A 8 17.60 41.62 28.14
C GLU A 8 16.58 42.76 28.01
N LYS A 9 16.63 43.48 26.87
CA LYS A 9 15.65 44.53 26.55
C LYS A 9 14.25 43.96 26.38
N ALA A 10 14.11 42.79 25.75
CA ALA A 10 12.82 42.12 25.59
C ALA A 10 12.20 41.80 26.95
N ARG A 11 12.96 41.16 27.84
CA ARG A 11 12.55 40.87 29.23
C ARG A 11 12.20 42.13 30.02
N ALA A 12 12.96 43.21 29.86
CA ALA A 12 12.63 44.50 30.48
C ALA A 12 11.33 45.12 29.91
N ALA A 13 11.07 44.99 28.62
CA ALA A 13 9.83 45.42 27.98
C ALA A 13 8.61 44.64 28.48
N VAL A 14 8.75 43.31 28.68
CA VAL A 14 7.71 42.46 29.31
C VAL A 14 7.38 42.97 30.72
N LYS A 15 8.39 43.29 31.56
CA LYS A 15 8.17 43.86 32.90
C LYS A 15 7.40 45.18 32.87
N LYS A 16 7.60 45.98 31.81
CA LYS A 16 6.88 47.23 31.57
C LYS A 16 5.52 47.04 30.88
N LYS A 17 5.07 45.78 30.68
CA LYS A 17 3.84 45.41 29.95
C LYS A 17 3.81 45.88 28.50
N ASN A 18 4.96 46.22 27.91
CA ASN A 18 5.07 46.56 26.49
C ASN A 18 5.32 45.28 25.68
N PHE A 19 4.28 44.46 25.56
CA PHE A 19 4.37 43.12 24.98
C PHE A 19 4.63 43.12 23.47
N GLU A 20 4.14 44.12 22.73
CA GLU A 20 4.36 44.25 21.29
C GLU A 20 5.85 44.53 20.98
N TYR A 21 6.44 45.47 21.71
CA TYR A 21 7.88 45.75 21.60
C TYR A 21 8.74 44.59 22.13
N ALA A 22 8.28 43.90 23.19
CA ALA A 22 8.96 42.71 23.68
C ALA A 22 9.02 41.60 22.62
N ALA A 23 7.89 41.30 21.97
CA ALA A 23 7.82 40.29 20.91
C ALA A 23 8.79 40.61 19.76
N GLU A 24 8.86 41.87 19.31
CA GLU A 24 9.82 42.29 18.28
C GLU A 24 11.28 42.05 18.66
N LEU A 25 11.64 42.37 19.91
CA LEU A 25 12.99 42.15 20.40
C LEU A 25 13.32 40.65 20.54
N TYR A 26 12.35 39.83 20.95
CA TYR A 26 12.50 38.37 20.94
C TYR A 26 12.70 37.84 19.52
N LEU A 27 11.89 38.26 18.55
CA LEU A 27 12.04 37.82 17.15
C LEU A 27 13.38 38.23 16.54
N LEU A 28 13.87 39.43 16.86
CA LEU A 28 15.20 39.86 16.43
C LEU A 28 16.31 38.99 17.04
N HIS A 29 16.16 38.58 18.30
CA HIS A 29 17.07 37.64 18.94
C HIS A 29 17.00 36.25 18.30
N LEU A 30 15.80 35.71 18.08
CA LEU A 30 15.56 34.40 17.47
C LEU A 30 16.02 34.32 16.01
N LYS A 31 16.11 35.45 15.30
CA LYS A 31 16.74 35.54 13.99
C LYS A 31 18.24 35.27 14.02
N MET A 32 18.93 35.60 15.12
CA MET A 32 20.35 35.31 15.29
C MET A 32 20.60 33.99 16.05
N HIS A 33 19.62 33.55 16.85
CA HIS A 33 19.70 32.35 17.66
C HIS A 33 18.44 31.48 17.45
N PRO A 34 18.31 30.82 16.29
CA PRO A 34 17.08 30.09 15.92
C PRO A 34 16.76 28.93 16.86
N GLY A 35 17.78 28.36 17.53
CA GLY A 35 17.65 27.26 18.48
C GLY A 35 17.33 27.65 19.93
N ASP A 36 17.21 28.94 20.28
CA ASP A 36 16.91 29.36 21.65
C ASP A 36 15.43 29.12 22.00
N VAL A 37 15.16 27.96 22.59
CA VAL A 37 13.80 27.54 22.97
C VAL A 37 13.23 28.36 24.13
N GLU A 38 14.06 28.85 25.04
CA GLU A 38 13.61 29.62 26.20
C GLU A 38 13.19 31.03 25.77
N ALA A 39 13.99 31.69 24.94
CA ALA A 39 13.61 32.97 24.35
C ALA A 39 12.31 32.85 23.51
N ARG A 40 12.11 31.71 22.82
CA ARG A 40 10.90 31.43 22.05
C ARG A 40 9.67 31.20 22.94
N ARG A 41 9.84 30.51 24.07
CA ARG A 41 8.80 30.35 25.09
C ARG A 41 8.39 31.69 25.70
N GLU A 42 9.36 32.53 26.02
CA GLU A 42 9.11 33.89 26.51
C GLU A 42 8.41 34.76 25.45
N CYS A 43 8.81 34.66 24.18
CA CYS A 43 8.16 35.34 23.05
C CYS A 43 6.68 34.95 22.94
N ARG A 44 6.38 33.65 22.92
CA ARG A 44 5.01 33.12 22.87
C ARG A 44 4.14 33.62 24.03
N SER A 45 4.73 33.70 25.23
CA SER A 45 4.05 34.24 26.42
C SER A 45 3.70 35.73 26.25
N ALA A 46 4.64 36.53 25.73
CA ALA A 46 4.41 37.94 25.44
C ALA A 46 3.33 38.15 24.36
N GLU A 47 3.37 37.36 23.28
CA GLU A 47 2.36 37.41 22.21
C GLU A 47 0.95 37.07 22.71
N ARG A 48 0.82 36.05 23.57
CA ARG A 48 -0.47 35.70 24.19
C ARG A 48 -0.96 36.78 25.17
N ALA A 49 -0.04 37.39 25.93
CA ALA A 49 -0.39 38.52 26.80
C ALA A 49 -0.89 39.73 25.97
N MET A 50 -0.22 40.02 24.86
CA MET A 50 -0.64 41.02 23.88
C MET A 50 -2.02 40.72 23.28
N LYS A 51 -2.27 39.47 22.85
CA LYS A 51 -3.58 39.03 22.34
C LYS A 51 -4.69 39.22 23.39
N LYS A 52 -4.42 38.87 24.66
CA LYS A 52 -5.37 39.07 25.77
C LYS A 52 -5.72 40.54 25.97
N LEU A 53 -4.75 41.46 25.86
CA LEU A 53 -5.00 42.90 25.97
C LEU A 53 -5.80 43.47 24.79
N LYS A 54 -5.56 42.98 23.56
CA LYS A 54 -6.24 43.47 22.35
C LYS A 54 -7.71 42.99 22.23
N GLY A 55 -8.11 41.97 23.00
CA GLY A 55 -9.45 41.39 22.97
C GLY A 55 -9.71 40.52 21.73
N SER A 56 -10.36 39.37 21.90
CA SER A 56 -10.51 38.34 20.85
C SER A 56 -11.94 38.14 20.34
N GLY A 57 -12.89 38.98 20.75
CA GLY A 57 -14.31 38.84 20.42
C GLY A 57 -14.71 39.64 19.17
N GLY A 58 -15.13 38.98 18.09
CA GLY A 58 -15.79 39.64 16.96
C GLY A 58 -15.68 38.89 15.62
N PHE A 59 -16.57 39.21 14.68
CA PHE A 59 -16.55 38.65 13.31
C PHE A 59 -15.23 38.93 12.59
N MET A 60 -14.69 40.16 12.73
CA MET A 60 -13.40 40.53 12.12
C MET A 60 -12.22 39.74 12.69
N ALA A 61 -12.24 39.38 13.98
CA ALA A 61 -11.20 38.55 14.59
C ALA A 61 -11.22 37.12 14.03
N LYS A 62 -12.42 36.53 13.85
CA LYS A 62 -12.58 35.22 13.20
C LYS A 62 -12.13 35.22 11.74
N ALA A 63 -12.46 36.27 10.98
CA ALA A 63 -12.01 36.41 9.60
C ALA A 63 -10.47 36.52 9.51
N ARG A 64 -9.85 37.28 10.42
CA ARG A 64 -8.39 37.40 10.51
C ARG A 64 -7.73 36.07 10.89
N ALA A 65 -8.26 35.34 11.88
CA ALA A 65 -7.76 34.03 12.27
C ALA A 65 -7.79 33.03 11.09
N LYS A 66 -8.92 32.97 10.37
CA LYS A 66 -9.05 32.13 9.17
C LYS A 66 -8.07 32.50 8.06
N LYS A 67 -7.82 33.80 7.85
CA LYS A 67 -6.80 34.27 6.89
C LYS A 67 -5.39 33.81 7.29
N LEU A 68 -5.03 33.95 8.57
CA LEU A 68 -3.72 33.52 9.08
C LEU A 68 -3.55 32.00 8.99
N GLU A 69 -4.62 31.24 9.24
CA GLU A 69 -4.62 29.78 9.08
C GLU A 69 -4.37 29.38 7.62
N LEU A 70 -5.04 30.01 6.64
CA LEU A 70 -4.80 29.78 5.21
C LEU A 70 -3.36 30.15 4.80
N GLN A 71 -2.82 31.25 5.33
CA GLN A 71 -1.43 31.62 5.10
C GLN A 71 -0.47 30.58 5.67
N ALA A 72 -0.73 30.06 6.88
CA ALA A 72 0.07 29.01 7.49
C ALA A 72 -0.01 27.69 6.70
N GLN A 73 -1.17 27.33 6.16
CA GLN A 73 -1.34 26.14 5.31
C GLN A 73 -0.52 26.24 4.01
N ALA A 74 -0.33 27.45 3.48
CA ALA A 74 0.47 27.70 2.28
C ALA A 74 1.99 27.64 2.53
N ILE A 75 2.44 27.70 3.79
CA ILE A 75 3.86 27.54 4.13
C ILE A 75 4.28 26.11 3.83
N ARG A 76 5.25 25.98 2.92
CA ARG A 76 5.95 24.73 2.62
C ARG A 76 7.29 24.73 3.34
N VAL A 77 7.54 23.71 4.16
CA VAL A 77 8.80 23.57 4.87
C VAL A 77 9.94 23.30 3.88
N ASN A 78 10.85 24.27 3.75
CA ASN A 78 12.02 24.11 2.89
C ASN A 78 13.14 23.39 3.63
N LYS A 79 13.42 22.14 3.25
CA LYS A 79 14.48 21.32 3.88
C LYS A 79 15.89 21.89 3.69
N LYS A 80 16.12 22.73 2.67
CA LYS A 80 17.43 23.36 2.43
C LYS A 80 17.63 24.66 3.21
N ASP A 81 16.54 25.28 3.64
CA ASP A 81 16.55 26.54 4.40
C ASP A 81 15.42 26.51 5.46
N PRO A 82 15.56 25.63 6.47
CA PRO A 82 14.54 25.44 7.48
C PRO A 82 14.41 26.65 8.43
N GLU A 83 15.51 27.33 8.75
CA GLU A 83 15.50 28.49 9.64
C GLU A 83 14.71 29.67 9.06
N ARG A 84 14.77 29.91 7.75
CA ARG A 84 13.91 30.89 7.09
C ARG A 84 12.43 30.54 7.22
N THR A 85 12.09 29.25 7.15
CA THR A 85 10.71 28.79 7.37
C THR A 85 10.30 29.05 8.82
N MET A 86 11.19 28.81 9.79
CA MET A 86 10.92 29.10 11.20
C MET A 86 10.59 30.60 11.40
N LEU A 87 11.36 31.50 10.80
CA LEU A 87 11.10 32.94 10.88
C LEU A 87 9.76 33.33 10.24
N GLN A 88 9.42 32.75 9.09
CA GLN A 88 8.12 32.99 8.46
C GLN A 88 6.95 32.56 9.36
N CYS A 89 7.08 31.42 10.04
CA CYS A 89 6.09 30.97 11.01
C CYS A 89 5.99 31.93 12.20
N GLU A 90 7.12 32.41 12.73
CA GLU A 90 7.12 33.38 13.83
C GLU A 90 6.42 34.70 13.48
N GLU A 91 6.60 35.21 12.26
CA GLU A 91 5.91 36.44 11.82
C GLU A 91 4.37 36.27 11.74
N LEU A 92 3.89 35.07 11.42
CA LEU A 92 2.46 34.76 11.51
C LEU A 92 1.99 34.67 12.96
N LEU A 93 2.80 34.01 13.79
CA LEU A 93 2.52 33.74 15.19
C LEU A 93 2.56 35.02 16.06
N LYS A 94 3.34 36.02 15.68
CA LYS A 94 3.29 37.39 16.24
C LYS A 94 1.92 38.02 16.08
N GLN A 95 1.23 37.74 14.97
CA GLN A 95 -0.10 38.29 14.70
C GLN A 95 -1.20 37.52 15.43
N ASP A 96 -1.09 36.20 15.46
CA ASP A 96 -1.93 35.34 16.29
C ASP A 96 -1.13 34.13 16.80
N PRO A 97 -0.84 34.07 18.12
CA PRO A 97 -0.03 33.00 18.70
C PRO A 97 -0.71 31.64 18.76
N ASP A 98 -2.00 31.54 18.46
CA ASP A 98 -2.76 30.28 18.61
C ASP A 98 -3.08 29.61 17.26
N VAL A 99 -2.36 29.97 16.19
CA VAL A 99 -2.51 29.33 14.87
C VAL A 99 -1.80 27.98 14.88
N VAL A 100 -2.55 26.91 15.17
CA VAL A 100 -2.05 25.52 15.28
C VAL A 100 -1.23 25.11 14.06
N VAL A 101 -1.69 25.43 12.84
CA VAL A 101 -0.96 25.06 11.60
C VAL A 101 0.41 25.73 11.53
N ALA A 102 0.55 26.98 11.97
CA ALA A 102 1.84 27.67 11.98
C ALA A 102 2.80 27.06 13.00
N LEU A 103 2.30 26.61 14.16
CA LEU A 103 3.07 25.88 15.16
C LEU A 103 3.54 24.51 14.64
N LEU A 104 2.69 23.79 13.89
CA LEU A 104 3.09 22.55 13.22
C LEU A 104 4.24 22.79 12.22
N ARG A 105 4.09 23.79 11.35
CA ARG A 105 5.13 24.13 10.36
C ARG A 105 6.42 24.61 11.00
N LEU A 106 6.33 25.38 12.07
CA LEU A 106 7.48 25.79 12.88
C LEU A 106 8.20 24.57 13.45
N GLY A 107 7.47 23.63 14.04
CA GLY A 107 8.05 22.42 14.63
C GLY A 107 8.71 21.51 13.60
N GLU A 108 8.08 21.32 12.44
CA GLU A 108 8.66 20.57 11.32
C GLU A 108 9.95 21.22 10.80
N ALA A 109 9.94 22.54 10.59
CA ALA A 109 11.10 23.30 10.16
C ALA A 109 12.24 23.21 11.18
N ALA A 110 11.94 23.40 12.46
CA ALA A 110 12.90 23.25 13.54
C ALA A 110 13.50 21.84 13.62
N SER A 111 12.70 20.80 13.36
CA SER A 111 13.19 19.42 13.29
C SER A 111 14.17 19.22 12.12
N TYR A 112 13.91 19.79 10.94
CA TYR A 112 14.87 19.77 9.82
C TYR A 112 16.14 20.57 10.10
N ALA A 113 16.05 21.62 10.91
CA ALA A 113 17.20 22.40 11.38
C ALA A 113 17.97 21.71 12.53
N ASN A 114 17.56 20.50 12.96
CA ASN A 114 18.07 19.82 14.17
C ASN A 114 17.88 20.61 15.48
N HIS A 115 17.01 21.62 15.50
CA HIS A 115 16.59 22.32 16.71
C HIS A 115 15.45 21.55 17.40
N ASN A 116 15.76 20.34 17.87
CA ASN A 116 14.75 19.39 18.37
C ASN A 116 13.96 19.92 19.59
N GLU A 117 14.59 20.69 20.48
CA GLU A 117 13.89 21.30 21.61
C GLU A 117 12.86 22.34 21.17
N VAL A 118 13.18 23.12 20.14
CA VAL A 118 12.25 24.07 19.52
C VAL A 118 11.09 23.34 18.85
N ALA A 119 11.38 22.22 18.18
CA ALA A 119 10.36 21.39 17.56
C ALA A 119 9.38 20.81 18.60
N ILE A 120 9.92 20.24 19.69
CA ILE A 120 9.13 19.74 20.82
C ILE A 120 8.26 20.86 21.40
N PHE A 121 8.83 22.03 21.67
CA PHE A 121 8.09 23.18 22.19
C PHE A 121 6.93 23.56 21.27
N ALA A 122 7.17 23.69 19.96
CA ALA A 122 6.14 24.09 19.00
C ALA A 122 4.98 23.09 18.93
N PHE A 123 5.27 21.77 18.94
CA PHE A 123 4.22 20.75 18.94
C PHE A 123 3.48 20.65 20.27
N GLU A 124 4.17 20.80 21.41
CA GLU A 124 3.53 20.89 22.72
C GLU A 124 2.63 22.12 22.82
N ASP A 125 3.05 23.25 22.25
CA ASP A 125 2.27 24.48 22.22
C ASP A 125 1.03 24.34 21.33
N ALA A 126 1.16 23.67 20.18
CA ALA A 126 0.03 23.29 19.33
C ALA A 126 -0.98 22.40 20.08
N LEU A 127 -0.50 21.41 20.85
CA LEU A 127 -1.32 20.53 21.67
C LEU A 127 -1.94 21.23 22.89
N GLY A 128 -1.35 22.35 23.33
CA GLY A 128 -1.93 23.23 24.35
C GLY A 128 -3.21 23.92 23.86
N ILE A 129 -3.31 24.15 22.55
CA ILE A 129 -4.47 24.77 21.89
C ILE A 129 -5.48 23.69 21.45
N ASP A 130 -5.00 22.65 20.76
CA ASP A 130 -5.79 21.51 20.28
C ASP A 130 -5.21 20.19 20.83
N ARG A 131 -5.79 19.70 21.92
CA ARG A 131 -5.30 18.52 22.66
C ARG A 131 -5.36 17.21 21.87
N GLU A 132 -6.19 17.14 20.85
CA GLU A 132 -6.44 15.94 20.04
C GLU A 132 -5.89 16.06 18.61
N ASN A 133 -5.05 17.06 18.37
CA ASN A 133 -4.44 17.26 17.06
C ASN A 133 -3.58 16.06 16.65
N LYS A 134 -4.09 15.24 15.72
CA LYS A 134 -3.43 14.00 15.28
C LYS A 134 -2.04 14.25 14.68
N GLU A 135 -1.88 15.33 13.92
CA GLU A 135 -0.61 15.66 13.28
C GLU A 135 0.43 16.12 14.31
N ALA A 136 0.04 16.96 15.27
CA ALA A 136 0.93 17.38 16.35
C ALA A 136 1.41 16.19 17.20
N LEU A 137 0.53 15.25 17.55
CA LEU A 137 0.89 14.03 18.27
C LEU A 137 1.87 13.15 17.49
N ARG A 138 1.65 12.99 16.18
CA ARG A 138 2.52 12.22 15.30
C ARG A 138 3.92 12.84 15.21
N LEU A 139 3.98 14.13 14.91
CA LEU A 139 5.25 14.84 14.75
C LEU A 139 6.03 14.96 16.06
N LEU A 140 5.35 15.24 17.18
CA LEU A 140 5.97 15.21 18.51
C LEU A 140 6.52 13.82 18.85
N GLY A 141 5.76 12.76 18.56
CA GLY A 141 6.20 11.38 18.75
C GLY A 141 7.48 11.06 17.98
N ARG A 142 7.56 11.46 16.70
CA ARG A 142 8.76 11.28 15.85
C ARG A 142 9.98 12.02 16.39
N VAL A 143 9.82 13.28 16.79
CA VAL A 143 10.96 14.07 17.31
C VAL A 143 11.44 13.49 18.65
N GLN A 144 10.53 13.15 19.56
CA GLN A 144 10.89 12.54 20.85
C GLN A 144 11.57 11.18 20.67
N GLU A 145 11.16 10.39 19.67
CA GLU A 145 11.83 9.13 19.32
C GLU A 145 13.25 9.39 18.79
N GLY A 146 13.40 10.34 17.87
CA GLY A 146 14.69 10.73 17.30
C GLY A 146 15.68 11.30 18.34
N THR A 147 15.18 11.97 19.38
CA THR A 147 16.00 12.45 20.51
C THR A 147 16.23 11.40 21.59
N GLY A 148 15.74 10.18 21.42
CA GLY A 148 15.91 9.08 22.38
C GLY A 148 14.98 9.13 23.61
N ASN A 149 14.02 10.06 23.64
CA ASN A 149 12.99 10.17 24.68
C ASN A 149 11.84 9.19 24.44
N LEU A 150 12.18 7.90 24.36
CA LEU A 150 11.31 6.83 23.92
C LEU A 150 9.99 6.74 24.73
N GLU A 151 10.03 7.00 26.04
CA GLU A 151 8.82 6.99 26.88
C GLU A 151 7.83 8.10 26.49
N LYS A 152 8.33 9.31 26.22
CA LYS A 152 7.49 10.45 25.79
C LYS A 152 6.94 10.20 24.39
N ALA A 153 7.77 9.64 23.50
CA ALA A 153 7.35 9.23 22.17
C ALA A 153 6.20 8.20 22.22
N LEU A 154 6.34 7.16 23.05
CA LEU A 154 5.32 6.13 23.23
C LEU A 154 3.98 6.73 23.69
N LYS A 155 4.00 7.64 24.68
CA LYS A 155 2.78 8.32 25.15
C LYS A 155 2.10 9.13 24.04
N CYS A 156 2.87 9.77 23.16
CA CYS A 156 2.30 10.51 22.02
C CYS A 156 1.60 9.57 21.04
N PHE A 157 2.23 8.45 20.68
CA PHE A 157 1.64 7.47 19.78
C PHE A 157 0.43 6.75 20.40
N GLN A 158 0.46 6.44 21.71
CA GLN A 158 -0.71 5.90 22.43
C GLN A 158 -1.90 6.86 22.38
N ARG A 159 -1.67 8.16 22.64
CA ARG A 159 -2.73 9.18 22.49
C ARG A 159 -3.24 9.25 21.05
N LEU A 160 -2.36 9.21 20.06
CA LEU A 160 -2.74 9.20 18.65
C LEU A 160 -3.60 7.97 18.31
N ASN A 161 -3.25 6.79 18.80
CA ASN A 161 -4.00 5.56 18.59
C ASN A 161 -5.38 5.57 19.27
N LYS A 162 -5.52 6.24 20.42
CA LYS A 162 -6.83 6.44 21.08
C LYS A 162 -7.77 7.28 20.22
N ILE A 163 -7.24 8.25 19.48
CA ILE A 163 -8.01 9.13 18.59
C ILE A 163 -8.25 8.46 17.22
N ASP A 164 -7.24 7.76 16.68
CA ASP A 164 -7.29 7.08 15.39
C ASP A 164 -6.71 5.65 15.49
N PRO A 165 -7.56 4.65 15.83
CA PRO A 165 -7.12 3.27 15.99
C PRO A 165 -6.64 2.58 14.70
N ARG A 166 -6.78 3.23 13.54
CA ARG A 166 -6.34 2.72 12.23
C ARG A 166 -5.05 3.37 11.75
N ASP A 167 -4.47 4.28 12.53
CA ASP A 167 -3.20 4.92 12.20
C ASP A 167 -2.05 3.90 12.22
N LYS A 168 -1.58 3.55 11.02
CA LYS A 168 -0.56 2.51 10.82
C LYS A 168 0.76 2.85 11.51
N GLU A 169 1.12 4.13 11.57
CA GLU A 169 2.38 4.56 12.17
C GLU A 169 2.30 4.49 13.69
N ALA A 170 1.22 4.99 14.30
CA ALA A 170 0.99 4.88 15.73
C ALA A 170 1.03 3.41 16.18
N LEU A 171 0.36 2.52 15.46
CA LEU A 171 0.36 1.08 15.75
C LEU A 171 1.77 0.46 15.65
N ASP A 172 2.56 0.79 14.62
CA ASP A 172 3.92 0.27 14.47
C ASP A 172 4.86 0.81 15.57
N LYS A 173 4.74 2.10 15.90
CA LYS A 173 5.56 2.76 16.93
C LYS A 173 5.24 2.28 18.34
N ILE A 174 3.96 2.16 18.70
CA ILE A 174 3.52 1.58 19.98
C ILE A 174 4.07 0.16 20.16
N LYS A 175 4.20 -0.59 19.07
CA LYS A 175 4.73 -1.95 19.10
C LYS A 175 6.25 -2.04 19.25
N ARG A 176 7.01 -1.17 18.57
CA ARG A 176 8.49 -1.25 18.53
C ARG A 176 9.17 -0.52 19.67
N ILE A 177 8.64 0.63 20.08
CA ILE A 177 9.29 1.48 21.09
C ILE A 177 9.47 0.75 22.43
N PRO A 178 8.50 -0.03 22.97
CA PRO A 178 8.70 -0.75 24.23
C PRO A 178 9.86 -1.77 24.20
N ALA A 179 10.05 -2.46 23.06
CA ALA A 179 11.17 -3.39 22.88
C ALA A 179 12.51 -2.63 22.85
N ALA A 180 12.55 -1.48 22.17
CA ALA A 180 13.74 -0.61 22.14
C ALA A 180 14.08 -0.05 23.54
N ILE A 181 13.08 0.36 24.30
CA ILE A 181 13.23 0.79 25.70
C ILE A 181 13.82 -0.34 26.55
N THR A 182 13.28 -1.55 26.41
CA THR A 182 13.71 -2.72 27.18
C THR A 182 15.15 -3.09 26.84
N SER A 183 15.49 -3.15 25.55
CA SER A 183 16.86 -3.46 25.08
C SER A 183 17.88 -2.47 25.60
N LYS A 184 17.59 -1.16 25.50
CA LYS A 184 18.47 -0.10 25.99
C LYS A 184 18.67 -0.15 27.51
N GLY A 185 17.62 -0.50 28.27
CA GLY A 185 17.71 -0.69 29.71
C GLY A 185 18.58 -1.88 30.15
N TYR A 186 18.63 -2.95 29.35
CA TYR A 186 19.53 -4.10 29.58
C TYR A 186 21.00 -3.76 29.25
N GLU A 187 21.24 -2.97 28.20
CA GLU A 187 22.58 -2.52 27.81
C GLU A 187 23.19 -1.50 28.79
N GLU A 188 22.38 -0.61 29.36
CA GLU A 188 22.83 0.41 30.32
C GLU A 188 22.96 -0.11 31.78
N GLY A 189 22.83 -1.42 32.01
CA GLY A 189 23.01 -2.04 33.33
C GLY A 189 21.96 -1.64 34.39
N SER A 190 20.89 -0.97 34.00
CA SER A 190 19.88 -0.43 34.93
C SER A 190 18.88 -1.53 35.32
N LYS A 191 19.19 -2.27 36.39
CA LYS A 191 18.23 -3.18 37.08
C LYS A 191 17.19 -2.40 37.89
N LYS A 192 16.51 -1.40 37.31
CA LYS A 192 15.33 -0.77 37.93
C LYS A 192 14.07 -1.16 37.18
N GLY A 193 13.29 -2.05 37.79
CA GLY A 193 12.01 -2.55 37.31
C GLY A 193 10.89 -1.51 37.27
N GLY A 194 11.01 -0.51 36.39
CA GLY A 194 10.00 0.54 36.17
C GLY A 194 9.15 0.35 34.90
N PHE A 195 9.51 -0.56 34.00
CA PHE A 195 8.89 -0.60 32.66
C PHE A 195 7.65 -1.49 32.53
N LYS A 196 7.29 -2.25 33.57
CA LYS A 196 6.15 -3.18 33.55
C LYS A 196 4.77 -2.49 33.73
N GLY A 197 4.75 -1.18 33.95
CA GLY A 197 3.53 -0.39 34.25
C GLY A 197 3.14 0.66 33.21
N LEU A 198 3.86 0.75 32.08
CA LEU A 198 3.59 1.75 31.01
C LEU A 198 2.64 1.24 29.91
N ILE A 199 2.28 -0.04 29.96
CA ILE A 199 1.25 -0.62 29.12
C ILE A 199 0.14 -1.05 30.08
N ASP A 200 -1.01 -0.38 29.98
CA ASP A 200 -2.19 -0.78 30.73
C ASP A 200 -2.47 -2.25 30.39
N LYS A 201 -2.60 -3.13 31.39
CA LYS A 201 -2.67 -4.59 31.14
C LYS A 201 -3.84 -4.94 30.22
N GLU A 202 -4.93 -4.20 30.30
CA GLU A 202 -6.09 -4.36 29.41
C GLU A 202 -5.82 -3.82 27.99
N GLU A 203 -5.10 -2.71 27.85
CA GLU A 203 -4.72 -2.15 26.56
C GLU A 203 -3.65 -3.04 25.90
N ALA A 204 -2.72 -3.60 26.67
CA ALA A 204 -1.77 -4.63 26.25
C ALA A 204 -2.48 -5.87 25.74
N GLN A 205 -3.47 -6.39 26.49
CA GLN A 205 -4.22 -7.59 26.12
C GLN A 205 -5.16 -7.36 24.92
N LYS A 206 -5.81 -6.18 24.83
CA LYS A 206 -6.61 -5.79 23.65
C LYS A 206 -5.73 -5.58 22.42
N LEU A 207 -4.54 -4.99 22.60
CA LEU A 207 -3.57 -4.76 21.52
C LEU A 207 -2.88 -6.06 21.12
N GLU A 208 -2.66 -7.00 22.04
CA GLU A 208 -2.16 -8.35 21.76
C GLU A 208 -3.21 -9.17 21.01
N ALA A 209 -4.50 -9.08 21.40
CA ALA A 209 -5.63 -9.69 20.68
C ALA A 209 -5.88 -9.08 19.29
N GLN A 210 -5.60 -7.78 19.10
CA GLN A 210 -5.65 -7.10 17.79
C GLN A 210 -4.36 -7.29 16.96
N SER A 211 -3.21 -7.51 17.60
CA SER A 211 -1.88 -7.71 17.01
C SER A 211 -1.44 -9.18 17.02
N GLN A 212 -2.33 -10.15 17.15
CA GLN A 212 -2.00 -11.55 16.89
C GLN A 212 -1.66 -11.72 15.40
N ARG A 213 -0.41 -11.38 15.06
CA ARG A 213 0.33 -12.08 14.01
C ARG A 213 0.40 -13.51 14.51
N VAL A 214 -0.61 -14.28 14.13
CA VAL A 214 -0.52 -15.71 13.97
C VAL A 214 0.69 -15.95 13.07
N ARG A 215 1.80 -16.37 13.67
CA ARG A 215 3.07 -16.66 12.98
C ARG A 215 3.25 -18.14 12.70
N THR A 216 2.50 -18.99 13.42
CA THR A 216 2.56 -20.44 13.26
C THR A 216 1.16 -21.01 13.03
N PRO A 217 1.04 -22.19 12.39
CA PRO A 217 -0.24 -22.88 12.22
C PRO A 217 -0.98 -23.14 13.53
N GLU A 218 -0.26 -23.45 14.61
CA GLU A 218 -0.86 -23.77 15.92
C GLU A 218 -1.52 -22.54 16.55
N GLN A 219 -0.88 -21.37 16.41
CA GLN A 219 -1.46 -20.10 16.84
C GLN A 219 -2.71 -19.76 16.04
N ALA A 220 -2.74 -20.14 14.75
CA ALA A 220 -3.90 -19.94 13.89
C ALA A 220 -5.09 -20.75 14.40
N LEU A 221 -4.86 -22.03 14.69
CA LEU A 221 -5.89 -22.94 15.20
C LEU A 221 -6.41 -22.49 16.56
N ALA A 222 -5.53 -22.09 17.49
CA ALA A 222 -5.93 -21.56 18.79
C ALA A 222 -6.83 -20.32 18.66
N ARG A 223 -6.47 -19.41 17.74
CA ARG A 223 -7.28 -18.21 17.49
C ARG A 223 -8.62 -18.52 16.84
N ILE A 224 -8.69 -19.53 15.98
CA ILE A 224 -9.96 -19.99 15.40
C ILE A 224 -10.91 -20.46 16.51
N GLU A 225 -10.43 -21.26 17.46
CA GLU A 225 -11.26 -21.75 18.56
C GLU A 225 -11.73 -20.62 19.48
N ASP A 226 -10.89 -19.62 19.71
CA ASP A 226 -11.27 -18.41 20.45
C ASP A 226 -12.35 -17.60 19.72
N ILE A 227 -12.23 -17.39 18.41
CA ILE A 227 -13.25 -16.69 17.62
C ILE A 227 -14.58 -17.46 17.62
N LYS A 228 -14.54 -18.80 17.56
CA LYS A 228 -15.75 -19.63 17.65
C LYS A 228 -16.46 -19.48 18.99
N LYS A 229 -15.71 -19.50 20.10
CA LYS A 229 -16.26 -19.41 21.46
C LYS A 229 -16.76 -18.02 21.84
N THR A 230 -16.23 -16.99 21.20
CA THR A 230 -16.61 -15.60 21.47
C THR A 230 -17.60 -15.12 20.42
N LYS A 231 -17.13 -14.80 19.21
CA LYS A 231 -17.93 -14.17 18.17
C LYS A 231 -19.04 -15.05 17.61
N LEU A 232 -18.72 -16.29 17.21
CA LEU A 232 -19.74 -17.17 16.62
C LEU A 232 -20.69 -17.78 17.66
N ALA A 233 -20.34 -17.73 18.95
CA ALA A 233 -21.26 -18.08 20.02
C ALA A 233 -22.31 -16.97 20.25
N GLU A 234 -21.90 -15.70 20.13
CA GLU A 234 -22.80 -14.54 20.20
C GLU A 234 -23.66 -14.39 18.93
N ASP A 235 -23.05 -14.50 17.75
CA ASP A 235 -23.72 -14.47 16.46
C ASP A 235 -23.20 -15.58 15.52
N PRO A 236 -23.90 -16.71 15.43
CA PRO A 236 -23.53 -17.82 14.55
C PRO A 236 -23.51 -17.46 13.05
N LYS A 237 -24.09 -16.32 12.66
CA LYS A 237 -24.16 -15.85 11.27
C LYS A 237 -23.23 -14.68 10.97
N ASP A 238 -22.26 -14.38 11.85
CA ASP A 238 -21.27 -13.33 11.62
C ASP A 238 -20.30 -13.72 10.47
N VAL A 239 -20.64 -13.27 9.26
CA VAL A 239 -19.85 -13.45 8.03
C VAL A 239 -18.42 -12.90 8.18
N LYS A 240 -18.21 -11.81 8.95
CA LYS A 240 -16.87 -11.23 9.16
C LYS A 240 -16.02 -12.14 10.05
N ALA A 241 -16.62 -12.74 11.08
CA ALA A 241 -15.94 -13.73 11.92
C ALA A 241 -15.61 -14.99 11.12
N MET A 242 -16.54 -15.48 10.28
CA MET A 242 -16.28 -16.62 9.39
C MET A 242 -15.17 -16.34 8.38
N ARG A 243 -15.12 -15.13 7.80
CA ARG A 243 -14.01 -14.71 6.92
C ARG A 243 -12.66 -14.77 7.65
N LEU A 244 -12.59 -14.23 8.87
CA LEU A 244 -11.37 -14.26 9.67
C LEU A 244 -10.94 -15.70 9.99
N ILE A 245 -11.89 -16.59 10.30
CA ILE A 245 -11.61 -18.02 10.49
C ILE A 245 -11.06 -18.64 9.21
N ALA A 246 -11.63 -18.33 8.04
CA ALA A 246 -11.13 -18.83 6.76
C ALA A 246 -9.69 -18.37 6.49
N GLU A 247 -9.38 -17.08 6.67
CA GLU A 247 -8.01 -16.53 6.54
C GLU A 247 -7.03 -17.21 7.52
N LEU A 248 -7.48 -17.53 8.73
CA LEU A 248 -6.69 -18.26 9.72
C LEU A 248 -6.48 -19.72 9.33
N TYR A 249 -7.47 -20.39 8.74
CA TYR A 249 -7.29 -21.73 8.18
C TYR A 249 -6.27 -21.75 7.03
N VAL A 250 -6.20 -20.69 6.21
CA VAL A 250 -5.13 -20.54 5.22
C VAL A 250 -3.76 -20.45 5.88
N LYS A 251 -3.61 -19.64 6.94
CA LYS A 251 -2.36 -19.56 7.73
C LYS A 251 -2.02 -20.86 8.46
N ALA A 252 -3.03 -21.67 8.78
CA ALA A 252 -2.86 -22.99 9.35
C ALA A 252 -2.48 -24.06 8.30
N GLU A 253 -2.30 -23.68 7.03
CA GLU A 253 -2.06 -24.60 5.91
C GLU A 253 -3.20 -25.63 5.71
N LEU A 254 -4.44 -25.24 6.04
CA LEU A 254 -5.65 -26.04 5.91
C LEU A 254 -6.62 -25.43 4.87
N PRO A 255 -6.26 -25.41 3.58
CA PRO A 255 -7.04 -24.72 2.54
C PRO A 255 -8.45 -25.30 2.35
N GLU A 256 -8.65 -26.61 2.53
CA GLU A 256 -9.98 -27.23 2.37
C GLU A 256 -10.96 -26.72 3.46
N LYS A 257 -10.51 -26.60 4.71
CA LYS A 257 -11.33 -26.00 5.80
C LYS A 257 -11.60 -24.52 5.55
N ALA A 258 -10.63 -23.80 4.98
CA ALA A 258 -10.83 -22.40 4.59
C ALA A 258 -11.93 -22.28 3.51
N ILE A 259 -11.92 -23.15 2.49
CA ILE A 259 -12.95 -23.19 1.43
C ILE A 259 -14.32 -23.54 2.02
N GLU A 260 -14.41 -24.55 2.89
CA GLU A 260 -15.65 -24.91 3.58
C GLU A 260 -16.22 -23.74 4.39
N THR A 261 -15.37 -23.05 5.15
CA THR A 261 -15.75 -21.87 5.94
C THR A 261 -16.22 -20.73 5.03
N CYS A 262 -15.54 -20.50 3.90
CA CYS A 262 -15.98 -19.51 2.91
C CYS A 262 -17.35 -19.88 2.31
N ASN A 263 -17.60 -21.16 2.03
CA ASN A 263 -18.90 -21.62 1.51
C ASN A 263 -20.02 -21.40 2.52
N GLN A 264 -19.77 -21.64 3.81
CA GLN A 264 -20.73 -21.36 4.86
C GLN A 264 -21.02 -19.85 4.96
N ALA A 265 -19.97 -19.01 4.92
CA ALA A 265 -20.12 -17.56 4.93
C ALA A 265 -20.92 -17.04 3.72
N LEU A 266 -20.66 -17.56 2.53
CA LEU A 266 -21.37 -17.17 1.29
C LEU A 266 -22.79 -17.74 1.22
N ALA A 267 -23.13 -18.78 1.99
CA ALA A 267 -24.51 -19.23 2.15
C ALA A 267 -25.34 -18.24 2.98
N ILE A 268 -24.69 -17.43 3.83
CA ILE A 268 -25.33 -16.39 4.64
C ILE A 268 -25.37 -15.06 3.86
N ASP A 269 -24.23 -14.62 3.31
CA ASP A 269 -24.13 -13.44 2.45
C ASP A 269 -23.48 -13.81 1.11
N PRO A 270 -24.27 -14.13 0.08
CA PRO A 270 -23.76 -14.48 -1.25
C PRO A 270 -22.97 -13.37 -1.94
N ASN A 271 -23.14 -12.12 -1.50
CA ASN A 271 -22.54 -10.94 -2.13
C ASN A 271 -21.32 -10.40 -1.38
N ASP A 272 -20.85 -11.07 -0.30
CA ASP A 272 -19.62 -10.66 0.37
C ASP A 272 -18.43 -10.84 -0.58
N TYR A 273 -17.94 -9.70 -1.08
CA TYR A 273 -16.85 -9.62 -2.04
C TYR A 273 -15.55 -10.24 -1.49
N LEU A 274 -15.22 -9.97 -0.22
CA LEU A 274 -13.94 -10.39 0.37
C LEU A 274 -13.90 -11.90 0.59
N VAL A 275 -15.01 -12.50 1.03
CA VAL A 275 -15.14 -13.95 1.15
C VAL A 275 -15.13 -14.61 -0.24
N SER A 276 -15.80 -13.99 -1.22
CA SER A 276 -15.81 -14.49 -2.60
C SER A 276 -14.42 -14.50 -3.23
N GLU A 277 -13.63 -13.43 -3.05
CA GLU A 277 -12.23 -13.36 -3.51
C GLU A 277 -11.38 -14.46 -2.86
N LEU A 278 -11.44 -14.58 -1.53
CA LEU A 278 -10.66 -15.58 -0.79
C LEU A 278 -11.00 -17.01 -1.27
N ARG A 279 -12.28 -17.33 -1.41
CA ARG A 279 -12.70 -18.65 -1.94
C ARG A 279 -12.19 -18.85 -3.36
N GLY A 280 -12.31 -17.84 -4.20
CA GLY A 280 -11.85 -17.87 -5.59
C GLY A 280 -10.36 -18.20 -5.68
N ASP A 281 -9.53 -17.48 -4.92
CA ASP A 281 -8.08 -17.69 -4.90
C ASP A 281 -7.71 -19.10 -4.40
N LEU A 282 -8.37 -19.57 -3.34
CA LEU A 282 -8.15 -20.91 -2.81
C LEU A 282 -8.54 -22.01 -3.80
N MET A 283 -9.65 -21.84 -4.51
CA MET A 283 -10.09 -22.78 -5.53
C MET A 283 -9.16 -22.79 -6.75
N LEU A 284 -8.68 -21.64 -7.21
CA LEU A 284 -7.68 -21.55 -8.28
C LEU A 284 -6.39 -22.30 -7.88
N GLN A 285 -5.92 -22.10 -6.65
CA GLN A 285 -4.76 -22.82 -6.13
C GLN A 285 -5.00 -24.33 -6.06
N ARG A 286 -6.18 -24.75 -5.57
CA ARG A 286 -6.57 -26.17 -5.50
C ARG A 286 -6.52 -26.86 -6.86
N TYR A 287 -7.01 -26.21 -7.92
CA TYR A 287 -6.91 -26.73 -9.29
C TYR A 287 -5.46 -26.81 -9.78
N GLN A 288 -4.65 -25.78 -9.51
CA GLN A 288 -3.24 -25.78 -9.88
C GLN A 288 -2.48 -26.92 -9.21
N ASP A 289 -2.69 -27.15 -7.91
CA ASP A 289 -2.06 -28.23 -7.15
C ASP A 289 -2.49 -29.61 -7.65
N ALA A 290 -3.80 -29.77 -7.93
CA ALA A 290 -4.33 -31.01 -8.48
C ALA A 290 -3.71 -31.34 -9.85
N LEU A 291 -3.63 -30.35 -10.75
CA LEU A 291 -3.04 -30.52 -12.07
C LEU A 291 -1.52 -30.76 -12.00
N LYS A 292 -0.80 -30.10 -11.09
CA LYS A 292 0.63 -30.34 -10.87
C LYS A 292 0.88 -31.78 -10.44
N LYS A 293 0.12 -32.30 -9.48
CA LYS A 293 0.19 -33.69 -9.02
C LYS A 293 -0.14 -34.68 -10.14
N LEU A 294 -1.21 -34.44 -10.89
CA LEU A 294 -1.61 -35.29 -12.02
C LEU A 294 -0.59 -35.28 -13.16
N LYS A 295 -0.01 -34.11 -13.50
CA LYS A 295 1.04 -33.99 -14.51
C LYS A 295 2.28 -34.79 -14.12
N ALA A 296 2.71 -34.70 -12.86
CA ALA A 296 3.84 -35.47 -12.34
C ALA A 296 3.55 -36.98 -12.33
N ALA A 297 2.35 -37.39 -11.94
CA ALA A 297 1.93 -38.78 -11.94
C ALA A 297 1.88 -39.36 -13.36
N TYR A 298 1.36 -38.60 -14.33
CA TYR A 298 1.35 -39.00 -15.74
C TYR A 298 2.76 -39.07 -16.34
N ALA A 299 3.65 -38.14 -15.99
CA ALA A 299 5.03 -38.17 -16.47
C ALA A 299 5.77 -39.45 -16.07
N LYS A 300 5.51 -39.97 -14.86
CA LYS A 300 6.12 -41.20 -14.32
C LYS A 300 5.49 -42.47 -14.89
N SER A 301 4.16 -42.54 -14.92
CA SER A 301 3.44 -43.78 -15.26
C SER A 301 3.11 -43.92 -16.74
N LYS A 302 2.98 -42.80 -17.46
CA LYS A 302 2.39 -42.71 -18.81
C LYS A 302 0.98 -43.33 -18.90
N ASP A 303 0.29 -43.49 -17.78
CA ASP A 303 -1.03 -44.12 -17.68
C ASP A 303 -2.12 -43.29 -18.39
N PRO A 304 -2.82 -43.84 -19.39
CA PRO A 304 -3.96 -43.19 -20.05
C PRO A 304 -5.08 -42.74 -19.10
N ALA A 305 -5.34 -43.46 -18.01
CA ALA A 305 -6.37 -43.08 -17.03
C ALA A 305 -6.00 -41.78 -16.30
N ILE A 306 -4.72 -41.60 -15.96
CA ILE A 306 -4.21 -40.35 -15.36
C ILE A 306 -4.28 -39.21 -16.39
N LYS A 307 -3.97 -39.47 -17.67
CA LYS A 307 -4.15 -38.49 -18.75
C LYS A 307 -5.60 -38.03 -18.87
N GLN A 308 -6.55 -38.97 -18.81
CA GLN A 308 -7.98 -38.66 -18.85
C GLN A 308 -8.42 -37.84 -17.63
N LYS A 309 -7.96 -38.21 -16.43
CA LYS A 309 -8.22 -37.45 -15.19
C LYS A 309 -7.63 -36.05 -15.26
N TYR A 310 -6.41 -35.89 -15.78
CA TYR A 310 -5.77 -34.59 -16.00
C TYR A 310 -6.62 -33.71 -16.94
N ALA A 311 -7.04 -34.23 -18.08
CA ALA A 311 -7.90 -33.50 -19.03
C ALA A 311 -9.25 -33.12 -18.42
N LYS A 312 -9.87 -33.99 -17.61
CA LYS A 312 -11.11 -33.70 -16.88
C LYS A 312 -10.93 -32.54 -15.91
N VAL A 313 -9.92 -32.61 -15.04
CA VAL A 313 -9.63 -31.55 -14.05
C VAL A 313 -9.24 -30.24 -14.74
N GLN A 314 -8.54 -30.31 -15.88
CA GLN A 314 -8.20 -29.12 -16.66
C GLN A 314 -9.47 -28.43 -17.20
N LYS A 315 -10.43 -29.20 -17.70
CA LYS A 315 -11.72 -28.67 -18.15
C LYS A 315 -12.52 -28.04 -17.00
N GLU A 316 -12.54 -28.70 -15.84
CA GLU A 316 -13.19 -28.17 -14.63
C GLU A 316 -12.54 -26.86 -14.17
N GLN A 317 -11.21 -26.80 -14.15
CA GLN A 317 -10.47 -25.57 -13.85
C GLN A 317 -10.86 -24.44 -14.81
N ARG A 318 -10.89 -24.71 -16.12
CA ARG A 318 -11.22 -23.66 -17.10
C ARG A 318 -12.65 -23.15 -16.95
N ASN A 319 -13.60 -24.02 -16.69
CA ASN A 319 -14.97 -23.60 -16.38
C ASN A 319 -15.00 -22.72 -15.12
N PHE A 320 -14.29 -23.13 -14.06
CA PHE A 320 -14.21 -22.35 -12.83
C PHE A 320 -13.55 -20.98 -13.06
N GLU A 321 -12.42 -20.93 -13.77
CA GLU A 321 -11.72 -19.69 -14.12
C GLU A 321 -12.63 -18.74 -14.91
N ILE A 322 -13.41 -19.25 -15.87
CA ILE A 322 -14.34 -18.42 -16.65
C ILE A 322 -15.36 -17.75 -15.72
N GLU A 323 -16.03 -18.52 -14.87
CA GLU A 323 -17.05 -17.97 -13.97
C GLU A 323 -16.44 -17.02 -12.94
N GLU A 324 -15.28 -17.38 -12.36
CA GLU A 324 -14.61 -16.58 -11.34
C GLU A 324 -14.06 -15.26 -11.92
N TYR A 325 -13.37 -15.28 -13.06
CA TYR A 325 -12.86 -14.04 -13.65
C TYR A 325 -13.95 -13.20 -14.30
N ARG A 326 -15.06 -13.80 -14.77
CA ARG A 326 -16.26 -13.05 -15.17
C ARG A 326 -16.82 -12.29 -13.97
N ARG A 327 -17.04 -12.97 -12.84
CA ARG A 327 -17.49 -12.34 -11.58
C ARG A 327 -16.58 -11.19 -11.17
N ARG A 328 -15.26 -11.38 -11.19
CA ARG A 328 -14.28 -10.32 -10.84
C ARG A 328 -14.32 -9.14 -11.82
N ALA A 329 -14.44 -9.41 -13.11
CA ALA A 329 -14.53 -8.36 -14.13
C ALA A 329 -15.84 -7.57 -14.04
N GLU A 330 -16.94 -8.20 -13.63
CA GLU A 330 -18.23 -7.55 -13.39
C GLU A 330 -18.22 -6.72 -12.10
N ALA A 331 -17.55 -7.21 -11.04
CA ALA A 331 -17.39 -6.48 -9.79
C ALA A 331 -16.46 -5.26 -9.92
N HIS A 332 -15.48 -5.31 -10.82
CA HIS A 332 -14.53 -4.20 -11.08
C HIS A 332 -14.44 -3.86 -12.57
N PRO A 333 -15.46 -3.22 -13.17
CA PRO A 333 -15.48 -2.93 -14.60
C PRO A 333 -14.35 -2.01 -15.08
N THR A 334 -13.81 -1.18 -14.17
CA THR A 334 -12.70 -0.26 -14.43
C THR A 334 -11.32 -0.92 -14.34
N GLU A 335 -11.26 -2.19 -13.91
CA GLU A 335 -10.02 -2.94 -13.79
C GLU A 335 -9.90 -3.99 -14.92
N PRO A 336 -9.25 -3.66 -16.05
CA PRO A 336 -9.06 -4.60 -17.15
C PRO A 336 -8.22 -5.84 -16.78
N GLY A 337 -7.66 -5.88 -15.56
CA GLY A 337 -6.73 -6.92 -15.09
C GLY A 337 -7.29 -8.34 -15.13
N HIS A 338 -8.59 -8.52 -14.87
CA HIS A 338 -9.26 -9.82 -14.85
C HIS A 338 -9.68 -10.33 -16.24
N ASN A 339 -9.73 -9.45 -17.23
CA ASN A 339 -10.19 -9.79 -18.57
C ASN A 339 -9.18 -10.64 -19.37
N LEU A 340 -7.88 -10.53 -19.07
CA LEU A 340 -6.87 -11.35 -19.74
C LEU A 340 -6.98 -12.84 -19.33
N PRO A 341 -6.98 -13.19 -18.02
CA PRO A 341 -7.25 -14.57 -17.59
C PRO A 341 -8.58 -15.12 -18.10
N LEU A 342 -9.64 -14.31 -18.07
CA LEU A 342 -10.96 -14.67 -18.62
C LEU A 342 -10.86 -15.01 -20.12
N GLY A 343 -10.29 -14.11 -20.92
CA GLY A 343 -10.14 -14.29 -22.36
C GLY A 343 -9.30 -15.51 -22.73
N LYS A 344 -8.23 -15.79 -21.96
CA LYS A 344 -7.42 -16.99 -22.12
C LYS A 344 -8.23 -18.27 -21.83
N ALA A 345 -8.95 -18.32 -20.72
CA ALA A 345 -9.75 -19.49 -20.37
C ALA A 345 -10.87 -19.74 -21.39
N LEU A 346 -11.54 -18.68 -21.86
CA LEU A 346 -12.54 -18.76 -22.93
C LEU A 346 -11.95 -19.27 -24.26
N TYR A 347 -10.77 -18.79 -24.65
CA TYR A 347 -10.06 -19.26 -25.85
C TYR A 347 -9.74 -20.75 -25.77
N GLU A 348 -9.19 -21.20 -24.64
CA GLU A 348 -8.84 -22.61 -24.42
C GLU A 348 -10.06 -23.53 -24.41
N MET A 349 -11.22 -23.03 -23.95
CA MET A 349 -12.51 -23.72 -24.00
C MET A 349 -13.22 -23.63 -25.36
N GLY A 350 -12.64 -22.94 -26.34
CA GLY A 350 -13.21 -22.78 -27.68
C GLY A 350 -14.37 -21.78 -27.76
N ARG A 351 -14.63 -21.00 -26.71
CA ARG A 351 -15.65 -19.94 -26.67
C ARG A 351 -15.10 -18.66 -27.31
N ILE A 352 -14.83 -18.73 -28.62
CA ILE A 352 -13.98 -17.76 -29.32
C ILE A 352 -14.56 -16.34 -29.34
N ASP A 353 -15.86 -16.18 -29.53
CA ASP A 353 -16.47 -14.84 -29.58
C ASP A 353 -16.42 -14.13 -28.23
N GLU A 354 -16.70 -14.83 -27.14
CA GLU A 354 -16.56 -14.31 -25.78
C GLU A 354 -15.09 -14.02 -25.44
N ALA A 355 -14.16 -14.89 -25.89
CA ALA A 355 -12.73 -14.66 -25.72
C ALA A 355 -12.30 -13.35 -26.36
N ILE A 356 -12.75 -13.06 -27.59
CA ILE A 356 -12.44 -11.81 -28.29
C ILE A 356 -12.93 -10.61 -27.48
N GLN A 357 -14.17 -10.63 -26.97
CA GLN A 357 -14.72 -9.53 -26.17
C GLN A 357 -13.90 -9.27 -24.89
N ALA A 358 -13.56 -10.33 -24.15
CA ALA A 358 -12.74 -10.21 -22.95
C ALA A 358 -11.34 -9.69 -23.29
N LEU A 359 -10.68 -10.23 -24.32
CA LEU A 359 -9.33 -9.83 -24.68
C LEU A 359 -9.27 -8.38 -25.23
N GLN A 360 -10.31 -7.90 -25.90
CA GLN A 360 -10.42 -6.50 -26.32
C GLN A 360 -10.42 -5.54 -25.11
N LYS A 361 -11.16 -5.89 -24.04
CA LYS A 361 -11.11 -5.14 -22.78
C LYS A 361 -9.73 -5.23 -22.14
N ALA A 362 -9.14 -6.43 -22.11
CA ALA A 362 -7.81 -6.65 -21.53
C ALA A 362 -6.71 -5.83 -22.23
N LYS A 363 -6.83 -5.62 -23.54
CA LYS A 363 -5.88 -4.86 -24.36
C LYS A 363 -5.81 -3.37 -23.99
N GLN A 364 -6.81 -2.84 -23.28
CA GLN A 364 -6.82 -1.46 -22.78
C GLN A 364 -5.80 -1.24 -21.65
N ASP A 365 -5.33 -2.29 -20.97
CA ASP A 365 -4.23 -2.21 -20.01
C ASP A 365 -2.89 -2.35 -20.74
N SER A 366 -2.06 -1.30 -20.71
CA SER A 366 -0.73 -1.30 -21.33
C SER A 366 0.14 -2.48 -20.88
N ARG A 367 0.01 -2.93 -19.62
CA ARG A 367 0.81 -4.05 -19.07
C ARG A 367 0.38 -5.42 -19.62
N ARG A 368 -0.83 -5.52 -20.16
CA ARG A 368 -1.45 -6.76 -20.65
C ARG A 368 -1.69 -6.77 -22.16
N LYS A 369 -1.48 -5.62 -22.82
CA LYS A 369 -1.68 -5.38 -24.25
C LYS A 369 -1.01 -6.44 -25.12
N THR A 370 0.25 -6.79 -24.85
CA THR A 370 1.01 -7.78 -25.63
C THR A 370 0.36 -9.16 -25.57
N GLN A 371 0.09 -9.66 -24.36
CA GLN A 371 -0.55 -10.96 -24.18
C GLN A 371 -1.98 -11.00 -24.74
N ALA A 372 -2.74 -9.92 -24.54
CA ALA A 372 -4.09 -9.80 -25.07
C ALA A 372 -4.10 -9.84 -26.61
N SER A 373 -3.17 -9.11 -27.24
CA SER A 373 -3.03 -9.09 -28.71
C SER A 373 -2.58 -10.44 -29.25
N TYR A 374 -1.69 -11.17 -28.55
CA TYR A 374 -1.33 -12.55 -28.91
C TYR A 374 -2.54 -13.49 -28.93
N TYR A 375 -3.36 -13.49 -27.88
CA TYR A 375 -4.55 -14.35 -27.82
C TYR A 375 -5.65 -13.87 -28.79
N LEU A 376 -5.80 -12.57 -29.04
CA LEU A 376 -6.70 -12.05 -30.08
C LEU A 376 -6.28 -12.54 -31.47
N GLY A 377 -4.99 -12.52 -31.76
CA GLY A 377 -4.41 -13.11 -32.96
C GLY A 377 -4.83 -14.56 -33.14
N GLN A 378 -4.64 -15.38 -32.11
CA GLN A 378 -5.07 -16.78 -32.11
C GLN A 378 -6.59 -16.97 -32.28
N CYS A 379 -7.41 -16.13 -31.63
CA CYS A 379 -8.87 -16.14 -31.82
C CYS A 379 -9.24 -15.86 -33.28
N PHE A 380 -8.61 -14.86 -33.90
CA PHE A 380 -8.83 -14.53 -35.31
C PHE A 380 -8.34 -15.62 -36.26
N ILE A 381 -7.26 -16.34 -35.95
CA ILE A 381 -6.86 -17.54 -36.70
C ILE A 381 -7.97 -18.60 -36.65
N LYS A 382 -8.53 -18.89 -35.46
CA LYS A 382 -9.64 -19.86 -35.33
C LYS A 382 -10.89 -19.43 -36.10
N LYS A 383 -11.16 -18.12 -36.21
CA LYS A 383 -12.24 -17.56 -37.05
C LYS A 383 -11.88 -17.42 -38.54
N LYS A 384 -10.67 -17.82 -38.96
CA LYS A 384 -10.13 -17.64 -40.31
C LYS A 384 -10.04 -16.16 -40.77
N LEU A 385 -10.04 -15.22 -39.83
CA LEU A 385 -9.89 -13.78 -40.08
C LEU A 385 -8.41 -13.40 -40.14
N LEU A 386 -7.69 -13.97 -41.11
CA LEU A 386 -6.22 -13.98 -41.15
C LEU A 386 -5.58 -12.58 -41.18
N LYS A 387 -6.22 -11.60 -41.86
CA LYS A 387 -5.71 -10.21 -41.88
C LYS A 387 -5.73 -9.56 -40.49
N MET A 388 -6.79 -9.79 -39.72
CA MET A 388 -6.91 -9.30 -38.34
C MET A 388 -5.94 -10.04 -37.42
N ALA A 389 -5.77 -11.35 -37.63
CA ALA A 389 -4.79 -12.14 -36.90
C ALA A 389 -3.37 -11.60 -37.07
N LEU A 390 -2.93 -11.37 -38.31
CA LEU A 390 -1.61 -10.79 -38.60
C LEU A 390 -1.43 -9.43 -37.91
N LYS A 391 -2.42 -8.53 -38.01
CA LYS A 391 -2.36 -7.22 -37.37
C LYS A 391 -2.15 -7.30 -35.85
N GLU A 392 -2.88 -8.19 -35.18
CA GLU A 392 -2.78 -8.38 -33.73
C GLU A 392 -1.45 -9.04 -33.31
N LEU A 393 -0.99 -10.03 -34.08
CA LEU A 393 0.27 -10.71 -33.85
C LEU A 393 1.47 -9.79 -34.10
N ASP A 394 1.46 -9.00 -35.16
CA ASP A 394 2.51 -8.00 -35.43
C ASP A 394 2.57 -6.94 -34.33
N ALA A 395 1.41 -6.46 -33.86
CA ALA A 395 1.35 -5.53 -32.74
C ALA A 395 1.91 -6.14 -31.44
N ALA A 396 1.63 -7.42 -31.16
CA ALA A 396 2.20 -8.12 -30.01
C ALA A 396 3.73 -8.30 -30.16
N ARG A 397 4.19 -8.71 -31.35
CA ARG A 397 5.60 -8.94 -31.65
C ARG A 397 6.45 -7.67 -31.55
N ALA A 398 5.92 -6.53 -31.97
CA ALA A 398 6.64 -5.25 -31.97
C ALA A 398 6.98 -4.74 -30.57
N GLU A 399 6.21 -5.13 -29.54
CA GLU A 399 6.44 -4.75 -28.14
C GLU A 399 7.50 -5.65 -27.45
N LEU A 400 7.91 -6.74 -28.11
CA LEU A 400 8.90 -7.69 -27.60
C LEU A 400 10.27 -7.37 -28.23
N TYR A 401 11.23 -6.93 -27.42
CA TYR A 401 12.56 -6.55 -27.90
C TYR A 401 13.42 -7.78 -28.24
N GLU A 402 13.48 -8.75 -27.33
CA GLU A 402 14.26 -9.97 -27.50
C GLU A 402 13.45 -11.10 -28.15
N MET A 403 14.13 -12.05 -28.79
CA MET A 403 13.52 -13.24 -29.37
C MET A 403 13.25 -14.31 -28.30
N ASP A 404 12.41 -13.93 -27.33
CA ASP A 404 11.96 -14.80 -26.25
C ASP A 404 10.98 -15.90 -26.73
N GLU A 405 10.56 -16.79 -25.82
CA GLU A 405 9.65 -17.90 -26.15
C GLU A 405 8.33 -17.40 -26.76
N GLN A 406 7.82 -16.25 -26.29
CA GLN A 406 6.58 -15.67 -26.77
C GLN A 406 6.73 -15.05 -28.17
N LYS A 407 7.83 -14.34 -28.44
CA LYS A 407 8.13 -13.77 -29.75
C LYS A 407 8.37 -14.85 -30.79
N LYS A 408 9.00 -15.97 -30.40
CA LYS A 408 9.10 -17.19 -31.23
C LYS A 408 7.73 -17.78 -31.54
N ASP A 409 6.85 -17.91 -30.54
CA ASP A 409 5.47 -18.38 -30.71
C ASP A 409 4.68 -17.51 -31.71
N ILE A 410 4.74 -16.19 -31.53
CA ILE A 410 4.05 -15.22 -32.39
C ILE A 410 4.60 -15.29 -33.81
N THR A 411 5.91 -15.29 -33.97
CA THR A 411 6.57 -15.35 -35.29
C THR A 411 6.23 -16.65 -36.00
N TYR A 412 6.17 -17.76 -35.26
CA TYR A 412 5.75 -19.05 -35.80
C TYR A 412 4.30 -19.00 -36.30
N LEU A 413 3.38 -18.42 -35.53
CA LEU A 413 1.99 -18.27 -35.96
C LEU A 413 1.85 -17.39 -37.20
N ILE A 414 2.64 -16.31 -37.32
CA ILE A 414 2.68 -15.47 -38.53
C ILE A 414 3.17 -16.28 -39.74
N GLY A 415 4.25 -17.05 -39.58
CA GLY A 415 4.74 -17.97 -40.61
C GLY A 415 3.67 -18.95 -41.06
N ARG A 416 2.94 -19.56 -40.11
CA ARG A 416 1.81 -20.48 -40.39
C ARG A 416 0.67 -19.81 -41.15
N ILE A 417 0.38 -18.54 -40.86
CA ILE A 417 -0.64 -17.79 -41.60
C ILE A 417 -0.18 -17.55 -43.04
N TYR A 418 1.08 -17.18 -43.27
CA TYR A 418 1.61 -16.99 -44.62
C TYR A 418 1.69 -18.29 -45.43
N GLU A 419 2.09 -19.38 -44.78
CA GLU A 419 2.13 -20.71 -45.39
C GLU A 419 0.73 -21.14 -45.84
N GLY A 420 -0.27 -21.03 -44.96
CA GLY A 420 -1.66 -21.33 -45.31
C GLY A 420 -2.23 -20.42 -46.40
N ALA A 421 -1.69 -19.21 -46.54
CA ALA A 421 -2.02 -18.26 -47.62
C ALA A 421 -1.20 -18.48 -48.90
N LYS A 422 -0.38 -19.54 -48.99
CA LYS A 422 0.52 -19.86 -50.11
C LYS A 422 1.53 -18.75 -50.43
N LYS A 423 1.93 -17.98 -49.43
CA LYS A 423 2.99 -16.96 -49.54
C LYS A 423 4.31 -17.55 -49.05
N THR A 424 4.84 -18.51 -49.79
CA THR A 424 5.99 -19.36 -49.41
C THR A 424 7.20 -18.53 -48.95
N GLU A 425 7.62 -17.55 -49.75
CA GLU A 425 8.72 -16.64 -49.41
C GLU A 425 8.55 -15.96 -48.05
N LYS A 426 7.35 -15.45 -47.78
CA LYS A 426 7.06 -14.77 -46.51
C LYS A 426 7.00 -15.75 -45.34
N ALA A 427 6.46 -16.95 -45.56
CA ALA A 427 6.40 -17.98 -44.54
C ALA A 427 7.81 -18.44 -44.14
N ARG A 428 8.64 -18.74 -45.14
CA ARG A 428 10.04 -19.14 -44.99
C ARG A 428 10.82 -18.09 -44.21
N ALA A 429 10.75 -16.83 -44.62
CA ALA A 429 11.44 -15.73 -43.93
C ALA A 429 11.06 -15.60 -42.45
N GLU A 430 9.81 -15.92 -42.06
CA GLU A 430 9.41 -15.89 -40.64
C GLU A 430 9.95 -17.11 -39.88
N TYR A 431 10.04 -18.28 -40.51
CA TYR A 431 10.64 -19.45 -39.86
C TYR A 431 12.16 -19.33 -39.71
N GLU A 432 12.85 -18.76 -40.71
CA GLU A 432 14.31 -18.53 -40.66
C GLU A 432 14.69 -17.64 -39.47
N LYS A 433 13.95 -16.55 -39.22
CA LYS A 433 14.14 -15.70 -38.03
C LYS A 433 14.11 -16.47 -36.71
N ILE A 434 13.32 -17.54 -36.64
CA ILE A 434 13.25 -18.38 -35.44
C ILE A 434 14.46 -19.31 -35.42
N ALA A 435 14.75 -19.98 -36.53
CA ALA A 435 15.84 -20.95 -36.65
C ALA A 435 17.23 -20.33 -36.39
N GLU A 436 17.43 -19.05 -36.73
CA GLU A 436 18.64 -18.28 -36.42
C GLU A 436 18.97 -18.24 -34.92
N VAL A 437 17.94 -18.25 -34.06
CA VAL A 437 18.09 -18.13 -32.59
C VAL A 437 17.83 -19.47 -31.89
N ASP A 438 16.93 -20.28 -32.42
CA ASP A 438 16.54 -21.58 -31.87
C ASP A 438 16.17 -22.54 -33.00
N PHE A 439 17.18 -23.26 -33.49
CA PHE A 439 17.07 -24.21 -34.60
C PHE A 439 16.12 -25.38 -34.32
N ASN A 440 15.81 -25.69 -33.06
CA ASN A 440 14.96 -26.81 -32.67
C ASN A 440 13.56 -26.38 -32.23
N TYR A 441 13.19 -25.12 -32.48
CA TYR A 441 11.90 -24.61 -32.07
C TYR A 441 10.75 -25.23 -32.87
N LYS A 442 9.97 -26.11 -32.25
CA LYS A 442 8.86 -26.84 -32.89
C LYS A 442 9.32 -27.57 -34.16
N ASP A 443 8.71 -27.29 -35.31
CA ASP A 443 8.98 -27.89 -36.61
C ASP A 443 9.48 -26.87 -37.64
N VAL A 444 10.09 -25.74 -37.21
CA VAL A 444 10.52 -24.65 -38.11
C VAL A 444 11.50 -25.13 -39.18
N THR A 445 12.48 -25.95 -38.84
CA THR A 445 13.50 -26.44 -39.78
C THR A 445 12.89 -27.33 -40.86
N ALA A 446 12.06 -28.30 -40.46
CA ALA A 446 11.34 -29.16 -41.41
C ALA A 446 10.42 -28.36 -42.35
N ARG A 447 9.86 -27.24 -41.87
CA ARG A 447 9.07 -26.32 -42.70
C ARG A 447 9.93 -25.53 -43.68
N ILE A 448 11.11 -25.08 -43.29
CA ILE A 448 12.04 -24.37 -44.20
C ILE A 448 12.53 -25.31 -45.31
N GLU A 449 12.90 -26.53 -44.95
CA GLU A 449 13.37 -27.56 -45.91
C GLU A 449 12.29 -27.91 -46.94
N SER A 450 11.05 -28.11 -46.51
CA SER A 450 9.96 -28.43 -47.44
C SER A 450 9.61 -27.28 -48.40
N MET A 451 9.94 -26.03 -48.03
CA MET A 451 9.79 -24.85 -48.87
C MET A 451 10.98 -24.57 -49.78
N SER A 452 12.06 -25.33 -49.64
CA SER A 452 13.29 -25.20 -50.45
C SER A 452 13.34 -26.19 -51.62
N GLY A 453 12.40 -27.14 -51.69
CA GLY A 453 12.37 -28.22 -52.69
C GLY A 453 11.82 -27.87 -54.07
N ASP A 454 11.43 -26.61 -54.31
CA ASP A 454 10.89 -26.13 -55.60
C ASP A 454 11.91 -25.26 -56.38
N LEU A 455 13.20 -25.62 -56.35
CA LEU A 455 14.26 -24.99 -57.18
C LEU A 455 14.65 -25.88 -58.37
#